data_AF-A0A061QR30-F1
#
_entry.id   AF-A0A061QR30-F1
#
_cell.length_a   1.000
_cell.length_b   1.000
_cell.length_c   1.000
_cell.angle_alpha   90.00
_cell.angle_beta   90.00
_cell.angle_gamma   90.00
#
_symmetry.space_group_name_H-M   'P 1'
#
loop_
_entity.id
_entity.type
_entity.pdbx_description
1 polymer ?
#
loop_
_entity_poly.entity_id
_entity_poly.type
_entity_poly.pdbx_seq_one_letter_code
_entity_poly.pdbx_strand_id
1 'polypeptide(L)'
;FDGPAPEIINGRLAMLGFAAALGAEIATHTPVRSQILQAPVPIFFTFVLLSSASLIPLGIVGRKPVEFGPFNPRAELINGRAAMLGFVTLVVGEVLTGGASLF
;
A
#
# COMPACT_ATOMS: atom_id res chain seq x y z
N PHE A 1 17.82 7.55 13.36
CA PHE A 1 16.40 7.37 12.97
C PHE A 1 16.23 5.91 12.55
N ASP A 2 16.50 4.98 13.46
CA ASP A 2 16.66 3.55 13.14
C ASP A 2 15.64 2.72 13.92
N GLY A 3 14.36 3.04 13.68
CA GLY A 3 13.24 2.23 14.16
C GLY A 3 12.55 1.57 12.97
N PRO A 4 11.96 0.37 13.12
CA PRO A 4 11.19 -0.28 12.04
C PRO A 4 9.90 0.47 11.66
N ALA A 5 9.58 1.59 12.34
CA ALA A 5 8.34 2.33 12.14
C ALA A 5 8.15 2.89 10.73
N PRO A 6 9.14 3.56 10.08
CA PRO A 6 8.97 4.06 8.72
C PRO A 6 8.76 2.92 7.71
N GLU A 7 9.45 1.80 7.90
CA GLU A 7 9.33 0.63 7.02
C GLU A 7 7.94 -0.02 7.12
N ILE A 8 7.39 -0.13 8.34
CA ILE A 8 6.04 -0.67 8.56
C ILE A 8 4.98 0.26 7.96
N ILE A 9 5.09 1.57 8.15
CA ILE A 9 4.13 2.54 7.59
C ILE A 9 4.15 2.47 6.06
N ASN A 10 5.33 2.51 5.46
CA ASN A 10 5.47 2.40 4.01
C ASN A 10 4.98 1.05 3.49
N GLY A 11 5.26 -0.04 4.20
CA GLY A 11 4.76 -1.37 3.88
C GLY A 11 3.23 -1.46 3.90
N ARG A 12 2.57 -0.87 4.89
CA ARG A 12 1.10 -0.79 4.97
C ARG A 12 0.50 0.03 3.84
N LEU A 13 1.06 1.21 3.57
CA LEU A 13 0.62 2.06 2.47
C LEU A 13 0.80 1.37 1.12
N ALA A 14 1.90 0.64 0.92
CA ALA A 14 2.13 -0.14 -0.28
C ALA A 14 1.15 -1.31 -0.42
N MET A 15 0.86 -2.04 0.67
CA MET A 15 -0.15 -3.10 0.66
C MET A 15 -1.53 -2.57 0.26
N LEU A 16 -1.94 -1.42 0.79
CA LEU A 16 -3.19 -0.77 0.44
C LEU A 16 -3.20 -0.25 -1.00
N GLY A 17 -2.14 0.44 -1.41
CA GLY A 17 -2.01 0.98 -2.76
C GLY A 17 -2.03 -0.12 -3.82
N PHE A 18 -1.31 -1.21 -3.58
CA PHE A 18 -1.31 -2.38 -4.46
C PHE A 18 -2.69 -3.07 -4.53
N ALA A 19 -3.32 -3.34 -3.39
CA ALA A 19 -4.63 -3.98 -3.36
C ALA A 19 -5.72 -3.10 -4.00
N ALA A 20 -5.70 -1.78 -3.76
CA ALA A 20 -6.64 -0.85 -4.34
C ALA A 20 -6.44 -0.71 -5.86
N ALA A 21 -5.19 -0.59 -6.32
CA ALA A 21 -4.85 -0.53 -7.75
C ALA A 21 -5.32 -1.78 -8.49
N LEU A 22 -4.98 -2.97 -7.98
CA LEU A 22 -5.43 -4.25 -8.56
C LEU A 22 -6.95 -4.38 -8.54
N GLY A 23 -7.59 -4.08 -7.41
CA GLY A 23 -9.03 -4.20 -7.26
C GLY A 23 -9.80 -3.28 -8.21
N ALA A 24 -9.32 -2.04 -8.35
CA ALA A 24 -9.91 -1.08 -9.26
C ALA A 24 -9.63 -1.42 -10.74
N GLU A 25 -8.47 -1.99 -11.06
CA GLU A 25 -8.17 -2.47 -12.41
C GLU A 25 -9.07 -3.66 -12.80
N ILE A 26 -9.31 -4.60 -11.88
CA ILE A 26 -10.25 -5.72 -12.10
C ILE A 26 -11.70 -5.21 -12.25
N ALA A 27 -12.11 -4.21 -11.48
CA ALA A 27 -13.49 -3.72 -11.49
C ALA A 27 -13.80 -2.80 -12.67
N THR A 28 -12.84 -1.97 -13.09
CA THR A 28 -13.06 -0.89 -14.07
C THR A 28 -12.34 -1.12 -15.39
N HIS A 29 -11.38 -2.06 -15.45
CA HIS A 29 -10.48 -2.26 -16.58
C HIS A 29 -9.72 -0.99 -17.00
N THR A 30 -9.59 -0.02 -16.09
CA THR A 30 -8.82 1.20 -16.34
C THR A 30 -7.47 1.16 -15.63
N PRO A 31 -6.43 1.72 -16.25
CA PRO A 31 -5.09 1.72 -15.68
C PRO A 31 -5.00 2.60 -14.42
N VAL A 32 -4.04 2.32 -13.53
CA VAL A 32 -3.92 2.97 -12.21
C VAL A 32 -3.78 4.48 -12.34
N ARG A 33 -3.07 4.95 -13.38
CA ARG A 33 -2.96 6.38 -13.66
C ARG A 33 -4.31 7.04 -13.90
N SER A 34 -5.22 6.39 -14.64
CA SER A 34 -6.56 6.93 -14.88
C SER A 34 -7.39 6.98 -13.61
N GLN A 35 -7.27 5.97 -12.74
CA GLN A 35 -7.95 5.93 -11.45
C GLN A 35 -7.47 7.08 -10.54
N ILE A 36 -6.15 7.35 -10.52
CA ILE A 36 -5.56 8.47 -9.78
C ILE A 36 -6.06 9.81 -10.32
N LEU A 37 -6.18 9.97 -11.64
CA LEU A 37 -6.65 11.22 -12.25
C LEU A 37 -8.15 11.45 -12.07
N GLN A 38 -8.96 10.38 -12.01
CA GLN A 38 -10.40 10.49 -11.76
C GLN A 38 -10.72 10.80 -10.30
N ALA A 39 -9.93 10.26 -9.36
CA ALA A 39 -10.20 10.37 -7.94
C ALA A 39 -8.97 10.81 -7.11
N PRO A 40 -8.25 11.89 -7.47
CA PRO A 40 -6.98 12.25 -6.84
C PRO A 40 -7.16 12.68 -5.38
N VAL A 41 -8.23 13.43 -5.10
CA VAL A 41 -8.56 13.94 -3.76
C VAL A 41 -8.83 12.80 -2.78
N PRO A 42 -9.81 11.90 -3.01
CA PRO A 42 -10.09 10.82 -2.05
C PRO A 42 -8.91 9.87 -1.87
N ILE A 43 -8.18 9.53 -2.93
CA ILE A 43 -6.97 8.69 -2.84
C ILE A 43 -5.95 9.37 -1.93
N PHE A 44 -5.61 10.63 -2.19
CA PHE A 44 -4.65 11.37 -1.37
C PHE A 44 -5.08 11.43 0.11
N PHE A 45 -6.36 11.74 0.37
CA PHE A 45 -6.89 11.75 1.73
C PHE A 45 -6.78 10.40 2.42
N THR A 46 -7.07 9.28 1.74
CA THR A 46 -6.92 7.93 2.30
C THR A 46 -5.47 7.65 2.68
N PHE A 47 -4.49 7.98 1.82
CA PHE A 47 -3.07 7.78 2.12
C PHE A 47 -2.59 8.62 3.30
N VAL A 48 -2.95 9.91 3.36
CA VAL A 48 -2.59 10.80 4.46
C VAL A 48 -3.25 10.37 5.77
N LEU A 49 -4.53 9.99 5.71
CA LEU A 49 -5.26 9.51 6.87
C LEU A 49 -4.66 8.21 7.41
N LEU A 50 -4.33 7.25 6.56
CA LEU A 50 -3.75 5.97 6.99
C LEU A 50 -2.30 6.09 7.44
N SER A 51 -1.53 6.99 6.83
CA SER A 51 -0.19 7.33 7.30
C SER A 51 -0.23 7.93 8.70
N SER A 52 -1.13 8.89 8.94
CA SER A 52 -1.29 9.51 10.26
C SER A 52 -1.88 8.55 11.30
N ALA A 53 -2.87 7.74 10.92
CA ALA A 53 -3.44 6.70 11.77
C ALA A 53 -2.41 5.63 12.17
N SER A 54 -1.47 5.28 11.29
CA SER A 54 -0.43 4.29 11.57
C SER A 54 0.61 4.77 12.60
N LEU A 55 0.74 6.08 12.82
CA LEU A 55 1.60 6.64 13.87
C LEU A 55 1.04 6.40 15.27
N ILE A 56 -0.27 6.27 15.42
CA ILE A 56 -0.93 6.04 16.72
C ILE A 56 -0.43 4.73 17.37
N PRO A 57 -0.52 3.55 16.73
CA PRO A 57 -0.05 2.31 17.32
C PRO A 57 1.48 2.24 17.46
N LEU A 58 2.24 2.88 16.56
CA LEU A 58 3.71 2.82 16.53
C LEU A 58 4.40 3.80 17.49
N GLY A 59 3.86 5.01 17.66
CA GLY A 59 4.49 6.09 18.42
C GLY A 59 3.76 6.51 19.69
N ILE A 60 2.42 6.44 19.71
CA ILE A 60 1.61 6.97 20.83
C ILE A 60 1.25 5.88 21.83
N VAL A 61 0.81 4.71 21.35
CA VAL A 61 0.34 3.63 22.22
C VAL A 61 1.49 2.66 22.59
N GLY A 62 2.61 2.70 21.86
CA GLY A 62 3.80 1.89 22.15
C GLY A 62 3.49 0.39 22.24
N ARG A 63 2.46 -0.08 21.54
CA ARG A 63 1.98 -1.46 21.66
C ARG A 63 2.99 -2.39 21.02
N LYS A 64 3.50 -3.35 21.79
CA LYS A 64 4.21 -4.50 21.22
C LYS A 64 3.27 -5.18 20.23
N PRO A 65 3.73 -5.49 19.01
CA PRO A 65 2.87 -6.06 18.00
C PRO A 65 2.37 -7.41 18.50
N VAL A 66 1.04 -7.53 18.57
CA VAL A 66 0.37 -8.69 19.16
C VAL A 66 0.41 -9.80 18.12
N GLU A 67 1.08 -10.90 18.44
CA GLU A 67 1.08 -12.08 17.59
C GLU A 67 -0.30 -12.77 17.74
N PHE A 68 -1.05 -12.85 16.65
CA PHE A 68 -2.36 -13.50 16.63
C PHE A 68 -2.41 -14.52 15.49
N GLY A 69 -2.09 -15.78 15.81
CA GLY A 69 -2.08 -16.86 14.84
C GLY A 69 -1.15 -16.56 13.65
N PRO A 70 -1.63 -16.66 12.38
CA PRO A 70 -0.81 -16.37 11.20
C PRO A 70 -0.46 -14.87 11.05
N PHE A 71 -1.09 -13.97 11.80
CA PHE A 71 -0.78 -12.55 11.80
C PHE A 71 0.34 -12.25 12.79
N ASN A 72 1.56 -12.18 12.26
CA ASN A 72 2.76 -11.85 13.02
C ASN A 72 3.51 -10.64 12.39
N PRO A 73 4.37 -9.95 13.16
CA PRO A 73 5.04 -8.73 12.70
C PRO A 73 6.03 -9.00 11.55
N ARG A 74 6.60 -10.20 11.50
CA ARG A 74 7.52 -10.61 10.43
C ARG A 74 6.79 -10.79 9.09
N ALA A 75 5.61 -11.41 9.10
CA ALA A 75 4.77 -11.58 7.93
C ALA A 75 4.31 -10.22 7.41
N GLU A 76 3.95 -9.29 8.31
CA GLU A 76 3.61 -7.92 7.93
C GLU A 76 4.75 -7.22 7.17
N LEU A 77 5.99 -7.34 7.65
CA LEU A 77 7.16 -6.78 6.98
C LEU A 77 7.43 -7.43 5.61
N ILE A 78 7.37 -8.77 5.54
CA ILE A 78 7.62 -9.50 4.29
C ILE A 78 6.53 -9.16 3.26
N ASN A 79 5.26 -9.11 3.66
CA ASN A 79 4.15 -8.73 2.81
C ASN A 79 4.26 -7.26 2.40
N GLY A 80 4.68 -6.37 3.30
CA GLY A 80 4.93 -4.97 3.00
C GLY A 80 6.00 -4.78 1.92
N ARG A 81 7.12 -5.52 2.01
CA ARG A 81 8.18 -5.50 0.99
C ARG A 81 7.71 -6.07 -0.35
N ALA A 82 7.00 -7.20 -0.31
CA ALA A 82 6.43 -7.80 -1.52
C ALA A 82 5.44 -6.84 -2.20
N ALA A 83 4.60 -6.16 -1.43
CA ALA A 83 3.67 -5.17 -1.95
C ALA A 83 4.37 -3.92 -2.51
N MET A 84 5.47 -3.45 -1.88
CA MET A 84 6.28 -2.36 -2.43
C MET A 84 6.83 -2.72 -3.81
N LEU A 85 7.39 -3.94 -3.97
CA LEU A 85 7.85 -4.42 -5.28
C LEU A 85 6.69 -4.62 -6.25
N GLY A 86 5.60 -5.23 -5.81
CA GLY A 86 4.40 -5.47 -6.61
C GLY A 86 3.80 -4.18 -7.17
N PHE A 87 3.67 -3.14 -6.34
CA PHE A 87 3.17 -1.84 -6.77
C PHE A 87 4.10 -1.18 -7.78
N VAL A 88 5.41 -1.25 -7.58
CA VAL A 88 6.40 -0.75 -8.55
C VAL A 88 6.27 -1.50 -9.88
N THR A 89 6.17 -2.83 -9.86
CA THR A 89 6.02 -3.61 -11.09
C THR A 89 4.73 -3.29 -11.83
N LEU A 90 3.65 -3.00 -11.11
CA LEU A 90 2.34 -2.65 -11.67
C LEU A 90 2.43 -1.30 -12.40
N VAL A 91 3.01 -0.28 -11.74
CA VAL A 91 3.21 1.05 -12.33
C VAL A 91 4.17 1.01 -13.52
N VAL A 92 5.29 0.28 -13.40
CA VAL A 92 6.26 0.14 -14.50
C VAL A 92 5.63 -0.63 -15.67
N GLY A 93 4.87 -1.69 -15.39
CA GLY A 93 4.13 -2.45 -16.39
C GLY A 93 3.19 -1.54 -17.20
N GLU A 94 2.37 -0.74 -16.51
CA GLU A 94 1.45 0.22 -17.13
C GLU A 94 2.16 1.27 -18.01
N VAL A 95 3.32 1.79 -17.57
CA VAL A 95 4.11 2.75 -18.35
C VAL A 95 4.67 2.11 -19.63
N LEU A 96 5.09 0.84 -19.56
CA LEU A 96 5.66 0.14 -20.70
C LEU A 96 4.60 -0.34 -21.70
N THR A 97 3.44 -0.81 -21.22
CA THR A 97 2.36 -1.31 -22.09
C THR A 97 1.45 -0.19 -22.60
N GLY A 98 1.44 0.98 -21.94
CA GLY A 98 0.57 2.10 -22.28
C GLY A 98 -0.92 1.84 -21.99
N GLY A 99 -1.22 0.76 -21.26
CA GLY A 99 -2.57 0.26 -20.95
C GLY A 99 -2.61 -0.43 -19.59
N ALA A 100 -3.73 -1.09 -19.27
CA ALA A 100 -3.85 -1.87 -18.04
C ALA A 100 -2.75 -2.95 -18.00
N SER A 101 -2.16 -3.17 -16.84
CA SER A 101 -0.98 -4.04 -16.68
C SER A 101 -1.37 -5.52 -16.61
N LEU A 102 -2.61 -5.81 -16.22
CA LEU A 102 -3.17 -7.14 -16.13
C LEU A 102 -3.93 -7.58 -17.39
N PHE A 103 -4.34 -6.65 -18.28
CA PHE A 103 -5.13 -6.94 -19.48
C PHE A 103 -4.87 -5.98 -20.64
#